data_AF-A0A2S5RDP8-F1
#
_entry.id   AF-A0A2S5RDP8-F1
#
_cell.length_a   1.000
_cell.length_b   1.000
_cell.length_c   1.000
_cell.angle_alpha   90.00
_cell.angle_beta   90.00
_cell.angle_gamma   90.00
#
_symmetry.space_group_name_H-M   'P 1'
#
loop_
_entity.id
_entity.type
_entity.pdbx_description
1 polymer ?
#
loop_
_entity_poly.entity_id
_entity_poly.type
_entity_poly.pdbx_seq_one_letter_code
_entity_poly.pdbx_strand_id
1 'polypeptide(L)'
;MFKELMQTFNKNRKKDFFSTKFNDLTLKWKFSDLPIFLNKTEFVACLEITANFQFSSLTKQAIFNRITKITALYDQVNDVTVRYLGELNNDSLKINGYNAFLKNTYALLKIYINDALIPWIFQSALNLNCIKQKVDYDRDLYIAYADELVSYELQKFLKVILKILITAVPTDQTFALLNEAYEQDLISKSAKLKIMKQNARINEKNTQ
;
A
#
# COMPACT_ATOMS: atom_id res chain seq x y z
N MET A 1 24.78 2.32 3.18
CA MET A 1 24.01 1.14 3.68
C MET A 1 22.57 1.08 3.15
N PHE A 2 21.56 1.72 3.78
CA PHE A 2 20.14 1.47 3.42
C PHE A 2 19.78 1.74 1.96
N LYS A 3 20.35 2.81 1.37
CA LYS A 3 20.20 3.09 -0.08
C LYS A 3 20.74 1.96 -0.96
N GLU A 4 21.87 1.36 -0.59
CA GLU A 4 22.47 0.23 -1.32
C GLU A 4 21.64 -1.04 -1.15
N LEU A 5 21.07 -1.27 0.03
CA LEU A 5 20.13 -2.37 0.27
C LEU A 5 18.89 -2.24 -0.61
N MET A 6 18.30 -1.04 -0.70
CA MET A 6 17.16 -0.79 -1.59
C MET A 6 17.54 -0.98 -3.07
N GLN A 7 18.72 -0.52 -3.49
CA GLN A 7 19.22 -0.76 -4.86
C GLN A 7 19.41 -2.25 -5.14
N THR A 8 19.97 -2.99 -4.18
CA THR A 8 20.17 -4.45 -4.28
C THR A 8 18.83 -5.17 -4.36
N PHE A 9 17.86 -4.77 -3.54
CA PHE A 9 16.49 -5.27 -3.61
C PHE A 9 15.86 -5.00 -4.99
N ASN A 10 15.98 -3.77 -5.51
CA ASN A 10 15.45 -3.40 -6.82
C ASN A 10 16.11 -4.18 -7.99
N LYS A 11 17.40 -4.52 -7.87
CA LYS A 11 18.11 -5.36 -8.83
C LYS A 11 17.70 -6.83 -8.76
N ASN A 12 17.54 -7.35 -7.54
CA ASN A 12 17.32 -8.78 -7.30
C ASN A 12 15.85 -9.19 -7.33
N ARG A 13 14.92 -8.25 -7.11
CA ARG A 13 13.48 -8.54 -7.22
C ARG A 13 13.16 -8.93 -8.66
N LYS A 14 12.31 -9.94 -8.81
CA LYS A 14 11.88 -10.39 -10.12
C LYS A 14 11.12 -9.25 -10.84
N LYS A 15 11.67 -8.77 -11.94
CA LYS A 15 11.05 -7.74 -12.78
C LYS A 15 10.01 -8.41 -13.67
N ASP A 16 8.80 -8.52 -13.16
CA ASP A 16 7.68 -9.12 -13.87
C ASP A 16 6.67 -8.07 -14.33
N PHE A 17 6.06 -8.33 -15.47
CA PHE A 17 4.73 -7.81 -15.74
C PHE A 17 3.72 -8.59 -14.89
N PHE A 18 2.92 -7.86 -14.14
CA PHE A 18 1.82 -8.40 -13.37
C PHE A 18 0.55 -8.34 -14.18
N SER A 19 -0.34 -9.30 -13.91
CA SER A 19 -1.67 -9.35 -14.50
C SER A 19 -2.72 -9.19 -13.42
N THR A 20 -3.69 -8.31 -13.67
CA THR A 20 -4.88 -8.12 -12.83
C THR A 20 -6.10 -8.47 -13.65
N LYS A 21 -6.99 -9.29 -13.09
CA LYS A 21 -8.28 -9.55 -13.70
C LYS A 21 -9.30 -8.50 -13.26
N PHE A 22 -10.01 -7.91 -14.21
CA PHE A 22 -11.15 -7.05 -13.95
C PHE A 22 -12.27 -7.45 -14.90
N ASN A 23 -13.32 -8.08 -14.37
CA ASN A 23 -14.33 -8.78 -15.18
C ASN A 23 -13.64 -9.71 -16.19
N ASP A 24 -13.96 -9.59 -17.48
CA ASP A 24 -13.39 -10.40 -18.56
C ASP A 24 -12.04 -9.88 -19.08
N LEU A 25 -11.54 -8.76 -18.54
CA LEU A 25 -10.27 -8.18 -18.94
C LEU A 25 -9.10 -8.75 -18.13
N THR A 26 -7.99 -9.00 -18.81
CA THR A 26 -6.68 -9.28 -18.19
C THR A 26 -5.75 -8.11 -18.44
N LEU A 27 -5.61 -7.26 -17.44
CA LEU A 27 -4.85 -6.02 -17.49
C LEU A 27 -3.40 -6.29 -17.11
N LYS A 28 -2.45 -5.84 -17.93
CA LYS A 28 -1.02 -5.97 -17.62
C LYS A 28 -0.48 -4.65 -17.08
N TRP A 29 0.36 -4.74 -16.07
CA TRP A 29 1.04 -3.59 -15.49
C TRP A 29 2.42 -3.98 -14.98
N LYS A 30 3.27 -2.99 -14.69
CA LYS A 30 4.65 -3.20 -14.24
C LYS A 30 4.91 -2.47 -12.95
N PHE A 31 5.57 -3.14 -12.01
CA PHE A 31 6.03 -2.53 -10.78
C PHE A 31 7.42 -1.90 -11.02
N SER A 32 7.51 -0.57 -10.96
CA SER A 32 8.75 0.22 -11.07
C SER A 32 9.62 0.10 -9.81
N ASP A 33 10.80 0.70 -9.76
CA ASP A 33 11.66 0.56 -8.59
C ASP A 33 11.14 1.36 -7.38
N LEU A 34 11.39 0.86 -6.15
CA LEU A 34 11.19 1.68 -4.95
C LEU A 34 12.23 2.81 -4.95
N PRO A 35 11.87 4.05 -4.56
CA PRO A 35 10.61 4.44 -3.89
C PRO A 35 9.38 4.65 -4.80
N ILE A 36 9.57 4.77 -6.11
CA ILE A 36 8.52 5.22 -7.03
C ILE A 36 7.37 4.20 -7.18
N PHE A 37 7.67 2.89 -7.17
CA PHE A 37 6.81 1.70 -7.33
C PHE A 37 5.87 1.64 -8.55
N LEU A 38 5.33 2.76 -9.03
CA LEU A 38 4.62 2.94 -10.28
C LEU A 38 5.09 4.23 -10.98
N ASN A 39 5.66 4.08 -12.17
CA ASN A 39 5.73 5.20 -13.10
C ASN A 39 4.30 5.49 -13.59
N LYS A 40 3.75 6.63 -13.16
CA LYS A 40 2.35 7.02 -13.39
C LYS A 40 1.94 6.97 -14.87
N THR A 41 2.77 7.53 -15.74
CA THR A 41 2.51 7.61 -17.19
C THR A 41 2.56 6.23 -17.83
N GLU A 42 3.61 5.45 -17.54
CA GLU A 42 3.75 4.09 -18.06
C GLU A 42 2.63 3.18 -17.55
N PHE A 43 2.24 3.33 -16.29
CA PHE A 43 1.18 2.55 -15.67
C PHE A 43 -0.16 2.78 -16.37
N VAL A 44 -0.56 4.05 -16.55
CA VAL A 44 -1.78 4.39 -17.28
C VAL A 44 -1.71 3.89 -18.72
N ALA A 45 -0.60 4.11 -19.42
CA ALA A 45 -0.44 3.64 -20.80
C ALA A 45 -0.59 2.11 -20.91
N CYS A 46 -0.02 1.34 -19.97
CA CYS A 46 -0.17 -0.11 -19.94
C CYS A 46 -1.64 -0.52 -19.75
N LEU A 47 -2.38 0.13 -18.86
CA LEU A 47 -3.79 -0.15 -18.64
C LEU A 47 -4.63 0.21 -19.87
N GLU A 48 -4.40 1.37 -20.49
CA GLU A 48 -5.13 1.82 -21.68
C GLU A 48 -4.92 0.85 -22.87
N ILE A 49 -3.68 0.44 -23.10
CA ILE A 49 -3.32 -0.50 -24.18
C ILE A 49 -3.96 -1.87 -23.92
N THR A 50 -3.87 -2.39 -22.69
CA THR A 50 -4.34 -3.74 -22.37
C THR A 50 -5.87 -3.83 -22.29
N ALA A 51 -6.54 -2.74 -21.95
CA ALA A 51 -8.00 -2.65 -21.94
C ALA A 51 -8.61 -2.19 -23.28
N ASN A 52 -7.79 -1.72 -24.23
CA ASN A 52 -8.25 -1.01 -25.42
C ASN A 52 -9.24 0.12 -25.08
N PHE A 53 -8.89 0.92 -24.06
CA PHE A 53 -9.74 1.98 -23.51
C PHE A 53 -8.91 3.22 -23.18
N GLN A 54 -9.40 4.40 -23.53
CA GLN A 54 -8.72 5.66 -23.23
C GLN A 54 -9.38 6.35 -22.03
N PHE A 55 -8.61 6.60 -20.98
CA PHE A 55 -9.10 7.33 -19.81
C PHE A 55 -9.21 8.82 -20.09
N SER A 56 -10.23 9.45 -19.49
CA SER A 56 -10.35 10.91 -19.49
C SER A 56 -9.19 11.57 -18.75
N SER A 57 -8.92 12.86 -19.03
CA SER A 57 -7.92 13.64 -18.30
C SER A 57 -8.19 13.69 -16.79
N LEU A 58 -9.46 13.83 -16.39
CA LEU A 58 -9.90 13.82 -14.99
C LEU A 58 -9.60 12.47 -14.31
N THR A 59 -9.90 11.36 -14.99
CA THR A 59 -9.60 10.01 -14.49
C THR A 59 -8.07 9.84 -14.32
N LYS A 60 -7.28 10.24 -15.31
CA LYS A 60 -5.80 10.18 -15.24
C LYS A 60 -5.26 10.98 -14.06
N GLN A 61 -5.77 12.19 -13.85
CA GLN A 61 -5.38 13.03 -12.72
C GLN A 61 -5.72 12.38 -11.38
N ALA A 62 -6.91 11.79 -11.25
CA ALA A 62 -7.32 11.08 -10.04
C ALA A 62 -6.41 9.87 -9.73
N ILE A 63 -6.03 9.11 -10.76
CA ILE A 63 -5.04 8.02 -10.66
C ILE A 63 -3.70 8.55 -10.14
N PHE A 64 -3.20 9.61 -10.76
CA PHE A 64 -1.90 10.18 -10.44
C PHE A 64 -1.86 10.70 -8.99
N ASN A 65 -2.95 11.32 -8.53
CA ASN A 65 -3.08 11.81 -7.17
C ASN A 65 -3.01 10.66 -6.16
N ARG A 66 -3.71 9.54 -6.40
CA ARG A 66 -3.65 8.37 -5.51
C ARG A 66 -2.26 7.74 -5.47
N ILE A 67 -1.62 7.56 -6.62
CA ILE A 67 -0.24 7.05 -6.67
C ILE A 67 0.70 7.98 -5.89
N THR A 68 0.56 9.30 -6.03
CA THR A 68 1.35 10.29 -5.28
C THR A 68 1.16 10.13 -3.78
N LYS A 69 -0.09 10.01 -3.32
CA LYS A 69 -0.42 9.86 -1.89
C LYS A 69 0.23 8.60 -1.29
N ILE A 70 0.14 7.47 -1.99
CA ILE A 70 0.74 6.21 -1.52
C ILE A 70 2.28 6.28 -1.56
N THR A 71 2.86 6.97 -2.55
CA THR A 71 4.32 7.22 -2.60
C THR A 71 4.79 8.04 -1.41
N ALA A 72 4.11 9.15 -1.11
CA ALA A 72 4.44 9.98 0.03
C ALA A 72 4.33 9.21 1.37
N LEU A 73 3.30 8.36 1.50
CA LEU A 73 3.16 7.49 2.67
C LEU A 73 4.31 6.47 2.78
N TYR A 74 4.70 5.85 1.67
CA TYR A 74 5.86 4.96 1.64
C TYR A 74 7.13 5.68 2.07
N ASP A 75 7.40 6.85 1.52
CA ASP A 75 8.62 7.63 1.81
C ASP A 75 8.69 7.99 3.30
N GLN A 76 7.59 8.45 3.89
CA GLN A 76 7.50 8.72 5.33
C GLN A 76 7.82 7.49 6.18
N VAL A 77 7.24 6.33 5.83
CA VAL A 77 7.46 5.09 6.58
C VAL A 77 8.87 4.55 6.38
N ASN A 78 9.43 4.69 5.18
CA ASN A 78 10.80 4.33 4.87
C ASN A 78 11.79 5.18 5.70
N ASP A 79 11.57 6.48 5.80
CA ASP A 79 12.42 7.37 6.60
C ASP A 79 12.38 7.02 8.09
N VAL A 80 11.19 6.73 8.63
CA VAL A 80 11.05 6.28 10.03
C VAL A 80 11.73 4.92 10.23
N THR A 81 11.56 4.00 9.28
CA THR A 81 12.21 2.68 9.31
C THR A 81 13.73 2.81 9.35
N VAL A 82 14.30 3.64 8.46
CA VAL A 82 15.73 3.89 8.39
C VAL A 82 16.24 4.51 9.68
N ARG A 83 15.51 5.47 10.25
CA ARG A 83 15.85 6.10 11.53
C ARG A 83 15.89 5.06 12.65
N TYR A 84 14.82 4.29 12.83
CA TYR A 84 14.72 3.27 13.86
C TYR A 84 15.81 2.21 13.74
N LEU A 85 16.01 1.64 12.55
CA LEU A 85 17.09 0.66 12.37
C LEU A 85 18.47 1.31 12.55
N GLY A 86 18.63 2.59 12.26
CA GLY A 86 19.85 3.36 12.48
C GLY A 86 20.32 3.37 13.93
N GLU A 87 19.40 3.30 14.89
CA GLU A 87 19.68 3.26 16.33
C GLU A 87 20.29 1.92 16.80
N LEU A 88 20.26 0.87 15.97
CA LEU A 88 20.85 -0.42 16.32
C LEU A 88 22.38 -0.38 16.20
N ASN A 89 23.09 -1.02 17.12
CA ASN A 89 24.53 -1.24 16.99
C ASN A 89 24.89 -2.49 16.16
N ASN A 90 23.89 -3.26 15.73
CA ASN A 90 24.08 -4.53 15.03
C ASN A 90 23.66 -4.42 13.55
N ASP A 91 24.64 -4.42 12.65
CA ASP A 91 24.39 -4.29 11.21
C ASP A 91 23.61 -5.47 10.61
N SER A 92 23.75 -6.69 11.15
CA SER A 92 22.95 -7.83 10.72
C SER A 92 21.46 -7.60 10.99
N LEU A 93 21.11 -7.05 12.16
CA LEU A 93 19.73 -6.69 12.48
C LEU A 93 19.21 -5.56 11.58
N LYS A 94 20.04 -4.55 11.27
CA LYS A 94 19.68 -3.48 10.31
C LYS A 94 19.35 -4.06 8.93
N ILE A 95 20.24 -4.89 8.41
CA ILE A 95 20.12 -5.48 7.07
C ILE A 95 18.88 -6.36 7.01
N ASN A 96 18.69 -7.26 7.98
CA ASN A 96 17.56 -8.17 8.02
C ASN A 96 16.23 -7.42 8.19
N GLY A 97 16.19 -6.45 9.11
CA GLY A 97 15.01 -5.63 9.35
C GLY A 97 14.61 -4.82 8.11
N TYR A 98 15.58 -4.18 7.44
CA TYR A 98 15.30 -3.37 6.26
C TYR A 98 14.90 -4.23 5.05
N ASN A 99 15.56 -5.38 4.83
CA ASN A 99 15.17 -6.30 3.78
C ASN A 99 13.76 -6.87 3.99
N ALA A 100 13.39 -7.18 5.24
CA ALA A 100 12.04 -7.60 5.58
C ALA A 100 11.02 -6.48 5.30
N PHE A 101 11.33 -5.24 5.68
CA PHE A 101 10.51 -4.07 5.36
C PHE A 101 10.30 -3.90 3.84
N LEU A 102 11.36 -3.93 3.04
CA LEU A 102 11.27 -3.80 1.58
C LEU A 102 10.43 -4.91 0.95
N LYS A 103 10.64 -6.17 1.38
CA LYS A 103 9.89 -7.33 0.89
C LYS A 103 8.41 -7.21 1.23
N ASN A 104 8.09 -6.87 2.47
CA ASN A 104 6.71 -6.76 2.94
C ASN A 104 5.98 -5.60 2.27
N THR A 105 6.64 -4.46 2.12
CA THR A 105 6.09 -3.29 1.43
C THR A 105 5.87 -3.54 -0.05
N TYR A 106 6.81 -4.20 -0.72
CA TYR A 106 6.65 -4.62 -2.11
C TYR A 106 5.41 -5.54 -2.29
N ALA A 107 5.24 -6.53 -1.40
CA ALA A 107 4.09 -7.41 -1.42
C ALA A 107 2.78 -6.65 -1.16
N LEU A 108 2.75 -5.78 -0.15
CA LEU A 108 1.60 -4.95 0.21
C LEU A 108 1.17 -4.06 -0.96
N LEU A 109 2.10 -3.32 -1.57
CA LEU A 109 1.80 -2.42 -2.68
C LEU A 109 1.31 -3.19 -3.91
N LYS A 110 1.89 -4.37 -4.19
CA LYS A 110 1.41 -5.24 -5.27
C LYS A 110 -0.04 -5.69 -5.03
N ILE A 111 -0.38 -6.09 -3.81
CA ILE A 111 -1.75 -6.47 -3.42
C ILE A 111 -2.68 -5.27 -3.59
N TYR A 112 -2.31 -4.11 -3.07
CA TYR A 112 -3.10 -2.89 -3.21
C TYR A 112 -3.36 -2.53 -4.68
N ILE A 113 -2.34 -2.61 -5.54
CA ILE A 113 -2.48 -2.29 -6.96
C ILE A 113 -3.47 -3.24 -7.64
N ASN A 114 -3.32 -4.55 -7.42
CA ASN A 114 -4.15 -5.58 -8.03
C ASN A 114 -5.59 -5.55 -7.50
N ASP A 115 -5.75 -5.45 -6.19
CA ASP A 115 -7.02 -5.75 -5.55
C ASP A 115 -7.86 -4.49 -5.30
N ALA A 116 -7.24 -3.31 -5.31
CA ALA A 116 -7.92 -2.04 -5.03
C ALA A 116 -7.74 -1.02 -6.14
N LEU A 117 -6.50 -0.61 -6.47
CA LEU A 117 -6.26 0.52 -7.36
C LEU A 117 -6.77 0.26 -8.78
N ILE A 118 -6.34 -0.84 -9.42
CA ILE A 118 -6.77 -1.15 -10.79
C ILE A 118 -8.29 -1.35 -10.85
N PRO A 119 -8.94 -2.15 -9.98
CA PRO A 119 -10.39 -2.24 -9.95
C PRO A 119 -11.09 -0.88 -9.81
N TRP A 120 -10.64 -0.02 -8.89
CA TRP A 120 -11.20 1.31 -8.70
C TRP A 120 -11.08 2.18 -9.96
N ILE A 121 -9.96 2.10 -10.69
CA ILE A 121 -9.75 2.85 -11.94
C ILE A 121 -10.86 2.54 -12.94
N PHE A 122 -11.10 1.26 -13.20
CA PHE A 122 -12.10 0.84 -14.18
C PHE A 122 -13.53 1.07 -13.66
N GLN A 123 -13.78 0.86 -12.37
CA GLN A 123 -15.07 1.19 -11.75
C GLN A 123 -15.39 2.68 -11.85
N SER A 124 -14.39 3.54 -11.62
CA SER A 124 -14.53 5.00 -11.76
C SER A 124 -14.77 5.39 -13.22
N ALA A 125 -13.98 4.84 -14.15
CA ALA A 125 -14.09 5.15 -15.58
C ALA A 125 -15.41 4.67 -16.21
N LEU A 126 -15.93 3.53 -15.77
CA LEU A 126 -17.15 2.91 -16.29
C LEU A 126 -18.40 3.23 -15.45
N ASN A 127 -18.25 4.08 -14.42
CA ASN A 127 -19.27 4.40 -13.44
C ASN A 127 -19.94 3.16 -12.79
N LEU A 128 -19.14 2.15 -12.44
CA LEU A 128 -19.58 0.93 -11.77
C LEU A 128 -19.35 1.03 -10.26
N ASN A 129 -20.11 0.24 -9.50
CA ASN A 129 -19.84 0.01 -8.09
C ASN A 129 -18.71 -1.02 -7.91
N CYS A 130 -18.17 -1.11 -6.69
CA CYS A 130 -17.17 -2.10 -6.33
C CYS A 130 -17.79 -3.37 -5.79
N ILE A 131 -17.69 -4.47 -6.53
CA ILE A 131 -18.21 -5.77 -6.10
C ILE A 131 -17.07 -6.61 -5.50
N LYS A 132 -17.21 -7.01 -4.23
CA LYS A 132 -16.27 -7.92 -3.55
C LYS A 132 -17.03 -9.02 -2.85
N GLN A 133 -16.74 -10.28 -3.21
CA GLN A 133 -17.38 -11.47 -2.62
C GLN A 133 -18.92 -11.38 -2.63
N LYS A 134 -19.50 -10.97 -3.77
CA LYS A 134 -20.95 -10.75 -3.95
C LYS A 134 -21.57 -9.63 -3.08
N VAL A 135 -20.75 -8.81 -2.42
CA VAL A 135 -21.22 -7.61 -1.71
C VAL A 135 -20.89 -6.39 -2.56
N ASP A 136 -21.87 -5.51 -2.72
CA ASP A 136 -21.70 -4.25 -3.43
C ASP A 136 -21.21 -3.14 -2.50
N TYR A 137 -20.29 -2.34 -3.00
CA TYR A 137 -19.67 -1.24 -2.27
C TYR A 137 -19.62 0.01 -3.15
N ASP A 138 -19.81 1.17 -2.52
CA ASP A 138 -19.45 2.45 -3.12
C ASP A 138 -17.95 2.42 -3.44
N ARG A 139 -17.60 2.63 -4.72
CA ARG A 139 -16.23 2.51 -5.20
C ARG A 139 -15.27 3.51 -4.53
N ASP A 140 -15.75 4.71 -4.24
CA ASP A 140 -14.92 5.82 -3.77
C ASP A 140 -14.70 5.73 -2.26
N LEU A 141 -15.71 5.26 -1.52
CA LEU A 141 -15.57 4.87 -0.12
C LEU A 141 -14.70 3.62 0.04
N TYR A 142 -14.84 2.63 -0.85
CA TYR A 142 -14.06 1.39 -0.78
C TYR A 142 -12.57 1.63 -1.05
N ILE A 143 -12.22 2.42 -2.06
CA ILE A 143 -10.80 2.76 -2.30
C ILE A 143 -10.23 3.62 -1.17
N ALA A 144 -11.03 4.48 -0.52
CA ALA A 144 -10.58 5.22 0.65
C ALA A 144 -10.28 4.29 1.83
N TYR A 145 -11.10 3.25 2.04
CA TYR A 145 -10.79 2.17 2.97
C TYR A 145 -9.50 1.44 2.61
N ALA A 146 -9.29 1.12 1.32
CA ALA A 146 -8.08 0.43 0.88
C ALA A 146 -6.80 1.28 1.06
N ASP A 147 -6.88 2.60 0.80
CA ASP A 147 -5.80 3.54 1.06
C ASP A 147 -5.42 3.56 2.57
N GLU A 148 -6.42 3.61 3.45
CA GLU A 148 -6.21 3.56 4.90
C GLU A 148 -5.63 2.20 5.34
N LEU A 149 -6.05 1.10 4.71
CA LEU A 149 -5.54 -0.23 4.99
C LEU A 149 -4.04 -0.33 4.67
N VAL A 150 -3.57 0.30 3.60
CA VAL A 150 -2.13 0.39 3.30
C VAL A 150 -1.38 1.12 4.42
N SER A 151 -1.92 2.25 4.90
CA SER A 151 -1.33 2.99 6.02
C SER A 151 -1.27 2.16 7.30
N TYR A 152 -2.33 1.42 7.59
CA TYR A 152 -2.41 0.54 8.75
C TYR A 152 -1.37 -0.60 8.68
N GLU A 153 -1.23 -1.26 7.53
CA GLU A 153 -0.26 -2.35 7.37
C GLU A 153 1.19 -1.86 7.40
N LEU A 154 1.48 -0.70 6.80
CA LEU A 154 2.81 -0.09 6.90
C LEU A 154 3.18 0.24 8.35
N GLN A 155 2.23 0.73 9.16
CA GLN A 155 2.45 0.99 10.57
C GLN A 155 2.69 -0.29 11.39
N LYS A 156 2.04 -1.40 11.02
CA LYS A 156 2.34 -2.71 11.64
C LYS A 156 3.79 -3.12 11.39
N PHE A 157 4.36 -2.84 10.22
CA PHE A 157 5.78 -3.10 9.97
C PHE A 157 6.69 -2.23 10.85
N LEU A 158 6.37 -0.95 11.03
CA LEU A 158 7.11 -0.08 11.95
C LEU A 158 7.10 -0.61 13.38
N LYS A 159 5.95 -1.12 13.86
CA LYS A 159 5.86 -1.71 15.19
C LYS A 159 6.70 -2.98 15.33
N VAL A 160 6.82 -3.80 14.28
CA VAL A 160 7.74 -4.96 14.28
C VAL A 160 9.18 -4.51 14.44
N ILE A 161 9.60 -3.47 13.70
CA ILE A 161 10.95 -2.89 13.83
C ILE A 161 11.18 -2.34 15.25
N LEU A 162 10.18 -1.68 15.83
CA LEU A 162 10.25 -1.14 17.17
C LEU A 162 10.41 -2.23 18.25
N LYS A 163 9.77 -3.39 18.08
CA LYS A 163 9.97 -4.55 18.98
C LYS A 163 11.41 -5.10 18.92
N ILE A 164 12.04 -5.07 17.74
CA ILE A 164 13.45 -5.43 17.59
C ILE A 164 14.32 -4.44 18.37
N LEU A 165 14.03 -3.13 18.28
CA LEU A 165 14.74 -2.10 19.03
C LEU A 165 14.64 -2.27 20.54
N ILE A 166 13.42 -2.48 21.07
CA ILE A 166 13.21 -2.70 22.52
C ILE A 166 14.03 -3.88 23.02
N THR A 167 14.12 -4.96 22.22
CA THR A 167 14.90 -6.15 22.58
C THR A 167 16.40 -5.86 22.56
N ALA A 168 16.87 -5.06 21.59
CA ALA A 168 18.28 -4.74 21.42
C ALA A 168 18.78 -3.66 22.41
N VAL A 169 17.90 -2.76 22.85
CA VAL A 169 18.20 -1.63 23.75
C VAL A 169 17.17 -1.60 24.89
N PRO A 170 17.17 -2.61 25.78
CA PRO A 170 16.11 -2.77 26.79
C PRO A 170 16.08 -1.67 27.86
N THR A 171 17.16 -0.88 27.98
CA THR A 171 17.27 0.21 28.94
C THR A 171 16.64 1.52 28.47
N ASP A 172 16.31 1.66 27.18
CA ASP A 172 15.68 2.86 26.64
C ASP A 172 14.15 2.77 26.73
N GLN A 173 13.58 3.44 27.73
CA GLN A 173 12.14 3.50 27.98
C GLN A 173 11.37 4.24 26.87
N THR A 174 12.04 5.05 26.04
CA THR A 174 11.41 5.79 24.95
C THR A 174 10.77 4.83 23.94
N PHE A 175 11.46 3.73 23.60
CA PHE A 175 10.93 2.75 22.66
C PHE A 175 9.75 1.96 23.22
N ALA A 176 9.73 1.72 24.54
CA ALA A 176 8.60 1.08 25.21
C ALA A 176 7.34 1.96 25.15
N LEU A 177 7.47 3.24 25.52
CA LEU A 177 6.38 4.22 25.43
C LEU A 177 5.89 4.38 24.00
N LEU A 178 6.81 4.44 23.03
CA LEU A 178 6.46 4.51 21.62
C LEU A 178 5.69 3.27 21.16
N ASN A 179 6.07 2.07 21.63
CA ASN A 179 5.38 0.84 21.25
C ASN A 179 3.95 0.78 21.82
N GLU A 180 3.73 1.27 23.03
CA GLU A 180 2.41 1.43 23.62
C GLU A 180 1.55 2.42 22.81
N ALA A 181 2.11 3.57 22.43
CA ALA A 181 1.42 4.54 21.58
C ALA A 181 1.03 3.94 20.21
N TYR A 182 1.94 3.17 19.59
CA TYR A 182 1.65 2.44 18.34
C TYR A 182 0.57 1.37 18.54
N GLU A 183 0.54 0.66 19.66
CA GLU A 183 -0.51 -0.32 19.97
C GLU A 183 -1.89 0.35 20.02
N GLN A 184 -2.02 1.44 20.79
CA GLN A 184 -3.29 2.17 20.91
C GLN A 184 -3.75 2.75 19.58
N ASP A 185 -2.84 3.34 18.81
CA ASP A 185 -3.16 3.88 17.48
C ASP A 185 -3.59 2.77 16.50
N LEU A 186 -2.94 1.60 16.51
CA LEU A 186 -3.34 0.46 15.68
C LEU A 186 -4.71 -0.09 16.08
N ILE A 187 -5.05 -0.11 17.37
CA ILE A 187 -6.39 -0.51 17.84
C ILE A 187 -7.44 0.47 17.30
N SER A 188 -7.19 1.77 17.44
CA SER A 188 -8.07 2.83 16.92
C SER A 188 -8.25 2.74 15.41
N LYS A 189 -7.15 2.59 14.65
CA LYS A 189 -7.19 2.43 13.19
C LYS A 189 -7.90 1.16 12.74
N SER A 190 -7.74 0.06 13.47
CA SER A 190 -8.48 -1.18 13.20
C SER A 190 -9.99 -0.97 13.35
N ALA A 191 -10.43 -0.27 14.40
CA ALA A 191 -11.84 0.10 14.56
C ALA A 191 -12.33 1.02 13.43
N LYS A 192 -11.55 2.06 13.09
CA LYS A 192 -11.83 2.96 11.96
C LYS A 192 -11.98 2.19 10.64
N LEU A 193 -11.07 1.26 10.34
CA LEU A 193 -11.13 0.44 9.12
C LEU A 193 -12.40 -0.41 9.04
N LYS A 194 -12.86 -0.97 10.16
CA LYS A 194 -14.15 -1.69 10.21
C LYS A 194 -15.31 -0.78 9.86
N ILE A 195 -15.35 0.43 10.43
CA ILE A 195 -16.38 1.44 10.16
C ILE A 195 -16.33 1.88 8.69
N MET A 196 -15.15 2.20 8.16
CA MET A 196 -15.00 2.60 6.75
C MET A 196 -15.49 1.51 5.80
N LYS A 197 -15.12 0.25 6.03
CA LYS A 197 -15.58 -0.87 5.21
C LYS A 197 -17.09 -1.08 5.31
N GLN A 198 -17.67 -0.88 6.49
CA GLN A 198 -19.12 -0.96 6.69
C GLN A 198 -19.84 0.17 5.96
N ASN A 199 -19.36 1.41 6.08
CA ASN A 199 -19.95 2.57 5.43
C ASN A 199 -19.84 2.51 3.90
N ALA A 200 -18.81 1.85 3.38
CA ALA A 200 -18.66 1.62 1.95
C ALA A 200 -19.69 0.63 1.41
N ARG A 201 -20.34 -0.21 2.23
CA ARG A 201 -21.35 -1.16 1.75
C ARG A 201 -22.59 -0.42 1.27
N ILE A 202 -23.02 -0.74 0.06
CA ILE A 202 -24.33 -0.32 -0.43
C ILE A 202 -25.33 -1.32 0.15
N ASN A 203 -26.14 -0.88 1.12
CA ASN A 203 -27.23 -1.70 1.61
C ASN A 203 -28.33 -1.68 0.54
N GLU A 204 -28.70 -2.85 0.02
CA GLU A 204 -29.96 -3.04 -0.70
C GLU A 204 -31.13 -2.83 0.26
N LYS A 205 -31.43 -1.58 0.60
CA LYS A 205 -32.71 -1.16 1.13
C LYS A 205 -33.16 -0.01 0.27
N ASN A 206 -34.12 -0.32 -0.61
CA ASN A 206 -34.96 0.54 -1.43
C ASN A 206 -34.86 0.23 -2.93
N THR A 207 -35.21 -1.00 -3.31
CA THR A 207 -35.91 -1.18 -4.59
C THR A 207 -36.99 -2.23 -4.41
N GLN A 208 -38.23 -1.74 -4.56
CA GLN A 208 -39.55 -2.40 -4.46
C GLN A 208 -40.13 -2.53 -3.05
#